data_AF-A0A914EAM5-F1
#
_entry.id   AF-A0A914EAM5-F1
#
_cell.length_a   1.000
_cell.length_b   1.000
_cell.length_c   1.000
_cell.angle_alpha   90.00
_cell.angle_beta   90.00
_cell.angle_gamma   90.00
#
_symmetry.space_group_name_H-M   'P 1'
#
loop_
_entity.id
_entity.type
_entity.pdbx_description
1 polymer ?
#
loop_
_entity_poly.entity_id
_entity_poly.type
_entity_poly.pdbx_seq_one_letter_code
_entity_poly.pdbx_strand_id
1 'polypeptide(L)'
;MSRINLVLLIVIFYLSWEAYVLAQTNNELNIPSILQDTVKKVKKNFAKLSDVAKNKLLKICAKKNCKEEPAEVKSRRNDILKAEYEFQKKFNPSLTLGEVESKFNAMHRAKKKFLEVAGLGSSVTPHDDGTFGHDNLLTETQSNSLISDLTELVNEVEETLEEVTGTATGTLGQVTSGLTGLLGKKKRNSLFFEENYAARWDPNVPIPYTFDANVALNEQGMVHNALQQISSVSCLRFQYVPQQPNTNHLYYTKFSTAG
;
A
#
# COMPACT_ATOMS: atom_id res chain seq x y z
N MET A 1 -28.50 -8.16 -14.44
CA MET A 1 -27.58 -7.50 -15.41
C MET A 1 -26.88 -6.36 -14.68
N SER A 2 -25.57 -6.13 -14.64
CA SER A 2 -24.38 -6.78 -15.20
C SER A 2 -23.23 -6.45 -14.22
N ARG A 3 -22.67 -7.48 -13.56
CA ARG A 3 -21.54 -7.38 -12.61
C ARG A 3 -20.22 -7.61 -13.36
N ILE A 4 -19.88 -6.72 -14.28
CA ILE A 4 -18.54 -6.71 -14.88
C ILE A 4 -18.23 -5.24 -15.07
N ASN A 5 -17.36 -4.67 -14.22
CA ASN A 5 -16.47 -3.58 -14.66
C ASN A 5 -15.48 -3.00 -13.61
N LEU A 6 -15.60 -3.17 -12.30
CA LEU A 6 -14.61 -2.56 -11.36
C LEU A 6 -13.30 -3.36 -11.24
N VAL A 7 -13.40 -4.69 -11.38
CA VAL A 7 -12.31 -5.66 -11.23
C VAL A 7 -11.26 -5.51 -12.34
N LEU A 8 -11.67 -5.11 -13.55
CA LEU A 8 -10.77 -5.00 -14.70
C LEU A 8 -9.77 -3.84 -14.58
N LEU A 9 -10.12 -2.78 -13.84
CA LEU A 9 -9.25 -1.63 -13.65
C LEU A 9 -8.14 -1.97 -12.67
N ILE A 10 -8.49 -2.59 -11.54
CA ILE A 10 -7.59 -2.98 -10.46
C ILE A 10 -6.50 -3.95 -10.95
N VAL A 11 -6.82 -4.86 -11.88
CA VAL A 11 -5.86 -5.81 -12.46
C VAL A 11 -4.81 -5.12 -13.34
N ILE A 12 -5.18 -4.06 -14.05
CA ILE A 12 -4.25 -3.32 -14.93
C ILE A 12 -3.26 -2.50 -14.07
N PHE A 13 -3.70 -1.90 -12.95
CA PHE A 13 -2.81 -1.22 -11.98
C PHE A 13 -1.81 -2.14 -11.30
N TYR A 14 -2.24 -3.37 -11.03
CA TYR A 14 -1.44 -4.33 -10.28
C TYR A 14 -0.32 -4.94 -11.13
N LEU A 15 -0.60 -5.25 -12.40
CA LEU A 15 0.40 -5.82 -13.32
C LEU A 15 1.48 -4.80 -13.71
N SER A 16 1.12 -3.51 -13.71
CA SER A 16 2.05 -2.41 -13.92
C SER A 16 2.77 -1.95 -12.66
N TRP A 17 2.64 -2.69 -11.56
CA TRP A 17 3.31 -2.46 -10.30
C TRP A 17 4.25 -3.61 -9.95
N GLU A 18 3.85 -4.86 -10.22
CA GLU A 18 4.64 -6.07 -9.90
C GLU A 18 6.03 -6.07 -10.54
N ALA A 19 6.18 -5.57 -11.76
CA ALA A 19 7.49 -5.47 -12.37
C ALA A 19 8.28 -4.19 -11.98
N TYR A 20 7.66 -3.19 -11.31
CA TYR A 20 8.28 -1.87 -10.96
C TYR A 20 9.33 -2.10 -9.90
N VAL A 21 9.07 -3.13 -9.09
CA VAL A 21 9.71 -3.40 -7.81
C VAL A 21 10.88 -4.38 -7.96
N LEU A 22 10.95 -5.16 -9.05
CA LEU A 22 12.02 -6.14 -9.28
C LEU A 22 13.41 -5.53 -9.61
N ALA A 23 13.67 -4.32 -9.13
CA ALA A 23 14.04 -3.23 -9.99
C ALA A 23 15.10 -2.29 -9.49
N GLN A 24 14.82 -1.74 -8.35
CA GLN A 24 15.62 -0.67 -7.84
C GLN A 24 16.74 -1.22 -6.94
N THR A 25 17.00 -2.54 -6.98
CA THR A 25 18.24 -3.09 -6.45
C THR A 25 19.41 -2.74 -7.36
N ASN A 26 20.23 -1.78 -6.94
CA ASN A 26 21.66 -1.70 -7.24
C ASN A 26 22.28 -1.06 -6.00
N ASN A 27 23.16 -1.72 -5.26
CA ASN A 27 24.49 -2.08 -5.71
C ASN A 27 25.00 -3.34 -4.99
N GLU A 28 25.84 -4.12 -5.69
CA GLU A 28 26.54 -5.36 -5.29
C GLU A 28 25.89 -6.73 -5.60
N LEU A 29 24.79 -6.76 -6.35
CA LEU A 29 24.41 -7.98 -7.07
C LEU A 29 24.42 -7.67 -8.56
N ASN A 30 25.17 -8.45 -9.33
CA ASN A 30 25.24 -8.36 -10.79
C ASN A 30 23.88 -8.78 -11.37
N ILE A 31 22.91 -7.88 -11.29
CA ILE A 31 21.53 -8.10 -11.71
C ILE A 31 21.52 -8.08 -13.24
N PRO A 32 21.10 -9.19 -13.89
CA PRO A 32 21.00 -9.25 -15.33
C PRO A 32 20.26 -8.05 -15.92
N SER A 33 20.78 -7.45 -17.00
CA SER A 33 20.23 -6.25 -17.65
C SER A 33 18.73 -6.33 -17.94
N ILE A 34 18.24 -7.54 -18.23
CA ILE A 34 16.81 -7.80 -18.48
C ILE A 34 15.91 -7.53 -17.26
N LEU A 35 16.44 -7.72 -16.05
CA LEU A 35 15.74 -7.33 -14.83
C LEU A 35 15.75 -5.81 -14.77
N GLN A 36 16.88 -5.11 -14.86
CA GLN A 36 16.94 -3.64 -14.85
C GLN A 36 16.02 -2.93 -15.86
N ASP A 37 15.76 -3.53 -17.02
CA ASP A 37 14.83 -2.97 -18.01
C ASP A 37 13.35 -3.22 -17.65
N THR A 38 13.03 -4.40 -17.10
CA THR A 38 11.68 -4.74 -16.58
C THR A 38 11.21 -3.74 -15.51
N VAL A 39 12.19 -3.16 -14.88
CA VAL A 39 12.21 -2.49 -13.61
C VAL A 39 12.02 -1.01 -13.78
N LYS A 40 12.76 -0.43 -14.73
CA LYS A 40 12.49 0.90 -15.28
C LYS A 40 11.14 0.94 -15.97
N LYS A 41 10.80 -0.12 -16.73
CA LYS A 41 9.53 -0.17 -17.45
C LYS A 41 8.37 -0.08 -16.52
N VAL A 42 8.45 -0.78 -15.40
CA VAL A 42 7.34 -0.80 -14.49
C VAL A 42 7.48 0.32 -13.48
N LYS A 43 8.72 0.83 -13.24
CA LYS A 43 9.03 2.19 -12.73
C LYS A 43 8.06 3.22 -13.28
N LYS A 44 8.10 3.29 -14.60
CA LYS A 44 7.34 4.21 -15.42
C LYS A 44 5.82 4.04 -15.38
N ASN A 45 5.29 2.87 -14.98
CA ASN A 45 3.84 2.59 -15.03
C ASN A 45 3.17 2.47 -13.65
N PHE A 46 3.92 2.67 -12.58
CA PHE A 46 3.42 2.64 -11.21
C PHE A 46 2.55 3.85 -10.92
N ALA A 47 1.44 3.58 -10.22
CA ALA A 47 0.36 4.53 -9.99
C ALA A 47 -0.29 5.15 -11.24
N LYS A 48 0.17 4.84 -12.47
CA LYS A 48 -0.39 5.37 -13.71
C LYS A 48 -1.65 4.66 -14.15
N LEU A 49 -2.67 5.45 -14.44
CA LEU A 49 -4.00 4.96 -14.74
C LEU A 49 -4.33 4.94 -16.23
N SER A 50 -4.71 3.78 -16.76
CA SER A 50 -5.08 3.67 -18.18
C SER A 50 -6.24 4.60 -18.48
N ASP A 51 -6.27 5.20 -19.67
CA ASP A 51 -7.29 6.21 -20.00
C ASP A 51 -8.71 5.65 -19.90
N VAL A 52 -8.89 4.37 -20.23
CA VAL A 52 -10.17 3.67 -20.08
C VAL A 52 -10.59 3.60 -18.61
N ALA A 53 -9.66 3.29 -17.71
CA ALA A 53 -9.88 3.26 -16.27
C ALA A 53 -10.22 4.65 -15.74
N LYS A 54 -9.43 5.65 -16.15
CA LYS A 54 -9.55 7.05 -15.76
C LYS A 54 -10.91 7.60 -16.09
N ASN A 55 -11.29 7.51 -17.35
CA ASN A 55 -12.55 8.04 -17.85
C ASN A 55 -13.75 7.40 -17.18
N LYS A 56 -13.64 6.13 -16.79
CA LYS A 56 -14.69 5.43 -16.07
C LYS A 56 -14.83 5.87 -14.62
N LEU A 57 -13.72 6.10 -13.92
CA LEU A 57 -13.74 6.68 -12.58
C LEU A 57 -14.28 8.12 -12.61
N LEU A 58 -13.84 8.93 -13.57
CA LEU A 58 -14.35 10.29 -13.76
C LEU A 58 -15.86 10.32 -14.04
N LYS A 59 -16.38 9.37 -14.85
CA LYS A 59 -17.82 9.23 -15.08
C LYS A 59 -18.61 8.87 -13.81
N ILE A 60 -18.02 8.12 -12.89
CA ILE A 60 -18.64 7.84 -11.59
C ILE A 60 -18.65 9.12 -10.74
N CYS A 61 -17.54 9.84 -10.71
CA CYS A 61 -17.38 11.08 -9.95
C CYS A 61 -18.17 12.27 -10.52
N ALA A 62 -18.57 12.19 -11.78
CA ALA A 62 -19.55 13.12 -12.35
C ALA A 62 -20.97 12.89 -11.80
N LYS A 63 -21.27 11.67 -11.31
CA LYS A 63 -22.59 11.28 -10.76
C LYS A 63 -22.65 11.35 -9.23
N LYS A 64 -21.51 11.26 -8.55
CA LYS A 64 -21.40 11.30 -7.08
C LYS A 64 -20.23 12.18 -6.68
N ASN A 65 -20.36 12.91 -5.58
CA ASN A 65 -19.28 13.71 -5.04
C ASN A 65 -18.11 12.82 -4.54
N CYS A 66 -17.07 12.67 -5.35
CA CYS A 66 -15.84 11.95 -5.00
C CYS A 66 -14.84 12.79 -4.20
N LYS A 67 -15.19 14.03 -3.85
CA LYS A 67 -14.39 14.91 -2.98
C LYS A 67 -14.93 14.98 -1.56
N GLU A 68 -16.16 14.50 -1.36
CA GLU A 68 -16.80 14.47 -0.06
C GLU A 68 -16.26 13.31 0.77
N GLU A 69 -16.02 13.60 2.04
CA GLU A 69 -15.54 12.64 3.01
C GLU A 69 -16.64 12.35 4.05
N PRO A 70 -17.15 11.10 4.12
CA PRO A 70 -18.17 10.71 5.08
C PRO A 70 -17.73 10.89 6.54
N ALA A 71 -18.68 11.08 7.45
CA ALA A 71 -18.40 11.26 8.87
C ALA A 71 -17.73 10.03 9.50
N GLU A 72 -18.11 8.83 9.04
CA GLU A 72 -17.58 7.54 9.51
C GLU A 72 -16.08 7.42 9.21
N VAL A 73 -15.61 8.01 8.11
CA VAL A 73 -14.18 8.03 7.74
C VAL A 73 -13.38 8.83 8.76
N LYS A 74 -13.88 10.01 9.14
CA LYS A 74 -13.25 10.86 10.15
C LYS A 74 -13.27 10.21 11.52
N SER A 75 -14.38 9.57 11.89
CA SER A 75 -14.48 8.82 13.15
C SER A 75 -13.46 7.70 13.19
N ARG A 76 -13.39 6.87 12.15
CA ARG A 76 -12.42 5.77 12.04
C ARG A 76 -10.98 6.27 12.16
N ARG A 77 -10.65 7.36 11.49
CA ARG A 77 -9.32 7.98 11.59
C ARG A 77 -8.97 8.34 13.04
N ASN A 78 -9.90 8.98 13.74
CA ASN A 78 -9.68 9.42 15.12
C ASN A 78 -9.50 8.22 16.06
N ASP A 79 -10.29 7.15 15.87
CA ASP A 79 -10.17 5.92 16.66
C ASP A 79 -8.80 5.26 16.47
N ILE A 80 -8.34 5.13 15.23
CA ILE A 80 -7.04 4.53 14.91
C ILE A 80 -5.89 5.42 15.41
N LEU A 81 -5.99 6.74 15.22
CA LEU A 81 -4.99 7.70 15.72
C LEU A 81 -4.84 7.60 17.25
N LYS A 82 -5.97 7.57 17.96
CA LYS A 82 -5.98 7.45 19.42
C LYS A 82 -5.38 6.11 19.86
N ALA A 83 -5.79 5.01 19.23
CA ALA A 83 -5.26 3.68 19.56
C ALA A 83 -3.75 3.59 19.34
N GLU A 84 -3.26 4.12 18.21
CA GLU A 84 -1.83 4.17 17.91
C GLU A 84 -1.07 5.02 18.93
N TYR A 85 -1.59 6.19 19.27
CA TYR A 85 -0.98 7.07 20.28
C TYR A 85 -0.91 6.39 21.64
N GLU A 86 -2.01 5.83 22.13
CA GLU A 86 -2.06 5.12 23.40
C GLU A 86 -1.10 3.92 23.43
N PHE A 87 -0.99 3.18 22.32
CA PHE A 87 -0.04 2.09 22.19
C PHE A 87 1.40 2.56 22.26
N GLN A 88 1.80 3.54 21.44
CA GLN A 88 3.18 4.01 21.40
C GLN A 88 3.60 4.72 22.71
N LYS A 89 2.67 5.42 23.36
CA LYS A 89 2.89 6.08 24.66
C LYS A 89 3.33 5.10 25.76
N LYS A 90 2.93 3.82 25.68
CA LYS A 90 3.38 2.75 26.61
C LYS A 90 4.89 2.55 26.56
N PHE A 91 5.51 2.77 25.39
CA PHE A 91 6.94 2.54 25.17
C PHE A 91 7.76 3.83 25.18
N ASN A 92 7.12 4.96 24.83
CA ASN A 92 7.73 6.28 24.84
C ASN A 92 6.83 7.27 25.61
N PRO A 93 7.00 7.40 26.93
CA PRO A 93 6.19 8.30 27.74
C PRO A 93 6.30 9.79 27.35
N SER A 94 7.36 10.21 26.66
CA SER A 94 7.49 11.57 26.14
C SER A 94 6.72 11.83 24.84
N LEU A 95 6.25 10.79 24.15
CA LEU A 95 5.56 10.91 22.87
C LEU A 95 4.34 11.81 22.94
N THR A 96 4.20 12.72 21.99
CA THR A 96 3.05 13.62 21.86
C THR A 96 2.06 13.11 20.82
N LEU A 97 0.79 13.52 20.92
CA LEU A 97 -0.22 13.17 19.92
C LEU A 97 0.15 13.74 18.54
N GLY A 98 0.78 14.91 18.50
CA GLY A 98 1.22 15.55 17.25
C GLY A 98 2.26 14.74 16.47
N GLU A 99 3.16 14.04 17.16
CA GLU A 99 4.13 13.13 16.52
C GLU A 99 3.45 11.90 15.89
N VAL A 100 2.38 11.40 16.50
CA VAL A 100 1.60 10.31 15.88
C VAL A 100 0.75 10.85 14.74
N GLU A 101 0.21 12.06 14.88
CA GLU A 101 -0.58 12.70 13.84
C GLU A 101 0.22 12.99 12.57
N SER A 102 1.52 13.33 12.68
CA SER A 102 2.41 13.54 11.52
C SER A 102 2.49 12.30 10.63
N LYS A 103 2.57 11.09 11.23
CA LYS A 103 2.54 9.80 10.52
C LYS A 103 1.28 9.65 9.67
N PHE A 104 0.12 9.96 10.25
CA PHE A 104 -1.16 9.85 9.53
C PHE A 104 -1.28 10.91 8.43
N ASN A 105 -0.81 12.13 8.69
CA ASN A 105 -0.78 13.20 7.70
C ASN A 105 0.16 12.86 6.52
N ALA A 106 1.32 12.26 6.78
CA ALA A 106 2.23 11.75 5.75
C ALA A 106 1.56 10.65 4.90
N MET A 107 0.90 9.70 5.54
CA MET A 107 0.17 8.63 4.86
C MET A 107 -0.97 9.17 3.97
N HIS A 108 -1.73 10.16 4.46
CA HIS A 108 -2.78 10.80 3.68
C HIS A 108 -2.20 11.61 2.50
N ARG A 109 -1.06 12.29 2.69
CA ARG A 109 -0.32 12.93 1.58
C ARG A 109 0.12 11.93 0.53
N ALA A 110 0.61 10.75 0.94
CA ALA A 110 0.96 9.68 0.01
C ALA A 110 -0.26 9.29 -0.85
N LYS A 111 -1.43 9.02 -0.23
CA LYS A 111 -2.67 8.72 -0.96
C LYS A 111 -3.05 9.81 -1.97
N LYS A 112 -2.92 11.10 -1.59
CA LYS A 112 -3.17 12.22 -2.50
C LYS A 112 -2.23 12.16 -3.70
N LYS A 113 -0.94 11.91 -3.46
CA LYS A 113 0.07 11.81 -4.52
C LYS A 113 -0.22 10.67 -5.50
N PHE A 114 -0.71 9.54 -5.02
CA PHE A 114 -1.20 8.45 -5.90
C PHE A 114 -2.29 8.91 -6.86
N LEU A 115 -3.27 9.67 -6.37
CA LEU A 115 -4.34 10.19 -7.22
C LEU A 115 -3.83 11.26 -8.20
N GLU A 116 -2.85 12.06 -7.82
CA GLU A 116 -2.19 13.01 -8.71
C GLU A 116 -1.50 12.29 -9.88
N VAL A 117 -0.67 11.28 -9.60
CA VAL A 117 0.02 10.48 -10.63
C VAL A 117 -0.98 9.72 -11.52
N ALA A 118 -2.10 9.28 -10.96
CA ALA A 118 -3.20 8.67 -11.71
C ALA A 118 -4.01 9.67 -12.55
N GLY A 119 -3.72 10.98 -12.46
CA GLY A 119 -4.45 12.05 -13.14
C GLY A 119 -5.87 12.27 -12.60
N LEU A 120 -6.14 11.86 -11.37
CA LEU A 120 -7.42 11.98 -10.67
C LEU A 120 -7.43 13.05 -9.58
N GLY A 121 -6.28 13.62 -9.21
CA GLY A 121 -6.13 14.53 -8.06
C GLY A 121 -7.04 15.76 -8.07
N SER A 122 -7.46 16.24 -9.25
CA SER A 122 -8.40 17.37 -9.37
C SER A 122 -9.86 16.97 -9.17
N SER A 123 -10.18 15.68 -9.26
CA SER A 123 -11.55 15.15 -9.35
C SER A 123 -11.92 14.23 -8.19
N VAL A 124 -10.93 13.67 -7.49
CA VAL A 124 -11.11 12.68 -6.42
C VAL A 124 -10.23 13.08 -5.24
N THR A 125 -10.82 13.06 -4.04
CA THR A 125 -10.08 13.17 -2.77
C THR A 125 -10.01 11.78 -2.16
N PRO A 126 -8.83 11.28 -1.75
CA PRO A 126 -8.78 9.99 -1.08
C PRO A 126 -9.33 10.15 0.35
N HIS A 127 -10.05 9.15 0.84
CA HIS A 127 -10.49 9.13 2.24
C HIS A 127 -9.29 9.16 3.18
N ASP A 128 -9.34 10.02 4.18
CA ASP A 128 -8.45 10.04 5.33
C ASP A 128 -9.05 9.20 6.46
N ASP A 129 -9.10 7.88 6.24
CA ASP A 129 -9.63 6.90 7.21
C ASP A 129 -8.59 6.40 8.22
N GLY A 130 -7.40 7.00 8.21
CA GLY A 130 -6.26 6.58 9.02
C GLY A 130 -5.59 5.27 8.61
N THR A 131 -5.82 4.75 7.40
CA THR A 131 -5.13 3.55 6.87
C THR A 131 -4.73 3.69 5.41
N PHE A 132 -3.63 3.10 4.96
CA PHE A 132 -3.28 2.98 3.55
C PHE A 132 -3.85 1.69 2.97
N GLY A 133 -4.63 1.79 1.88
CA GLY A 133 -5.21 0.61 1.23
C GLY A 133 -6.22 -0.17 2.07
N HIS A 134 -6.87 0.49 3.04
CA HIS A 134 -7.89 0.00 3.98
C HIS A 134 -7.41 -0.64 5.29
N ASP A 135 -6.19 -1.17 5.35
CA ASP A 135 -5.72 -1.96 6.50
C ASP A 135 -4.27 -1.71 6.92
N ASN A 136 -3.49 -0.95 6.16
CA ASN A 136 -2.07 -0.74 6.47
C ASN A 136 -1.85 0.58 7.22
N LEU A 137 -0.96 0.56 8.21
CA LEU A 137 -0.45 1.77 8.86
C LEU A 137 0.97 2.00 8.39
N LEU A 138 1.16 2.96 7.50
CA LEU A 138 2.50 3.33 7.03
C LEU A 138 3.20 4.18 8.08
N THR A 139 4.50 3.98 8.26
CA THR A 139 5.34 4.92 9.00
C THR A 139 5.46 6.24 8.24
N GLU A 140 5.91 7.29 8.93
CA GLU A 140 6.20 8.57 8.27
C GLU A 140 7.28 8.41 7.19
N THR A 141 8.36 7.66 7.48
CA THR A 141 9.42 7.35 6.52
C THR A 141 8.88 6.63 5.29
N GLN A 142 8.08 5.57 5.47
CA GLN A 142 7.48 4.83 4.36
C GLN A 142 6.60 5.72 3.49
N SER A 143 5.79 6.58 4.12
CA SER A 143 4.92 7.51 3.43
C SER A 143 5.71 8.55 2.63
N ASN A 144 6.78 9.10 3.22
CA ASN A 144 7.62 10.11 2.57
C ASN A 144 8.44 9.52 1.42
N SER A 145 8.96 8.29 1.55
CA SER A 145 9.61 7.60 0.43
C SER A 145 8.64 7.38 -0.73
N LEU A 146 7.42 6.91 -0.46
CA LEU A 146 6.40 6.78 -1.50
C LEU A 146 6.09 8.10 -2.20
N ILE A 147 6.00 9.20 -1.44
CA ILE A 147 5.79 10.54 -2.01
C ILE A 147 6.97 10.94 -2.90
N SER A 148 8.20 10.68 -2.47
CA SER A 148 9.41 10.98 -3.24
C SER A 148 9.41 10.23 -4.57
N ASP A 149 9.21 8.91 -4.53
CA ASP A 149 9.18 8.06 -5.73
C ASP A 149 8.09 8.51 -6.70
N LEU A 150 6.89 8.80 -6.20
CA LEU A 150 5.79 9.30 -7.01
C LEU A 150 6.06 10.70 -7.58
N THR A 151 6.82 11.54 -6.89
CA THR A 151 7.17 12.89 -7.36
C THR A 151 8.19 12.82 -8.49
N GLU A 152 9.20 11.96 -8.36
CA GLU A 152 10.17 11.67 -9.42
C GLU A 152 9.44 11.26 -10.71
N LEU A 153 8.44 10.37 -10.60
CA LEU A 153 7.62 9.93 -11.74
C LEU A 153 6.80 11.05 -12.40
N VAL A 154 6.41 12.09 -11.67
CA VAL A 154 5.70 13.25 -12.25
C VAL A 154 6.69 14.10 -13.05
N ASN A 155 7.84 14.40 -12.46
CA ASN A 155 8.84 15.27 -13.07
C ASN A 155 9.42 14.67 -14.36
N GLU A 156 9.65 13.35 -14.40
CA GLU A 156 10.10 12.63 -15.62
C GLU A 156 9.08 12.68 -16.77
N VAL A 157 7.78 12.87 -16.49
CA VAL A 157 6.75 12.97 -17.53
C VAL A 157 6.70 14.40 -18.10
N GLU A 158 6.96 15.41 -17.27
CA GLU A 158 6.92 16.82 -17.66
C GLU A 158 8.13 17.20 -18.55
N GLU A 159 9.30 16.62 -18.29
CA GLU A 159 10.52 16.84 -19.09
C GLU A 159 10.42 16.29 -20.53
N THR A 160 9.47 15.37 -20.80
CA THR A 160 9.23 14.83 -22.17
C THR A 160 8.22 15.65 -23.00
N LEU A 161 7.68 16.74 -22.46
CA LEU A 161 6.69 17.60 -23.14
C LEU A 161 7.26 18.93 -23.66
N GLU A 162 8.51 19.28 -23.34
CA GLU A 162 9.13 20.52 -23.86
C GLU A 162 9.90 20.33 -25.19
N GLU A 163 10.09 19.10 -25.66
CA GLU A 163 10.66 18.83 -26.98
C GLU A 163 9.66 18.04 -27.83
N VAL A 164 8.71 18.73 -28.46
CA VAL A 164 8.08 18.44 -29.77
C VAL A 164 6.96 19.47 -29.99
N THR A 165 7.36 20.71 -30.31
CA THR A 165 6.56 21.58 -31.18
C THR A 165 6.90 21.23 -32.63
N GLY A 166 6.50 20.02 -33.05
CA GLY A 166 6.78 19.50 -34.38
C GLY A 166 5.59 18.70 -34.89
N THR A 167 4.76 19.34 -35.70
CA THR A 167 3.69 18.76 -36.51
C THR A 167 4.07 17.42 -37.14
N ALA A 168 3.35 16.35 -36.79
CA ALA A 168 3.24 15.16 -37.62
C ALA A 168 1.91 14.41 -37.36
N THR A 169 1.05 14.45 -38.37
CA THR A 169 -0.04 13.50 -38.62
C THR A 169 0.52 12.08 -38.73
N GLY A 170 0.02 11.14 -37.93
CA GLY A 170 0.42 9.73 -37.97
C GLY A 170 -0.65 8.80 -37.40
N THR A 171 -1.07 7.84 -38.21
CA THR A 171 -2.19 6.91 -38.11
C THR A 171 -2.20 5.93 -36.92
N LEU A 172 -3.42 5.52 -36.52
CA LEU A 172 -3.73 4.50 -35.52
C LEU A 172 -3.03 3.15 -35.79
N GLY A 173 -2.21 2.73 -34.81
CA GLY A 173 -1.71 1.36 -34.67
C GLY A 173 -2.39 0.65 -33.50
N GLN A 174 -3.32 -0.24 -33.86
CA GLN A 174 -4.07 -1.15 -33.00
C GLN A 174 -3.14 -2.18 -32.30
N VAL A 175 -3.08 -2.16 -30.96
CA VAL A 175 -2.51 -3.26 -30.17
C VAL A 175 -3.65 -4.00 -29.48
N THR A 176 -4.05 -5.12 -30.07
CA THR A 176 -5.06 -6.05 -29.55
C THR A 176 -4.49 -6.97 -28.47
N SER A 177 -5.22 -7.04 -27.36
CA SER A 177 -5.48 -8.19 -26.48
C SER A 177 -4.52 -9.39 -26.46
N GLY A 178 -3.95 -9.65 -25.27
CA GLY A 178 -3.58 -10.98 -24.79
C GLY A 178 -4.18 -11.21 -23.40
N LEU A 179 -5.49 -11.46 -23.34
CA LEU A 179 -6.22 -11.71 -22.09
C LEU A 179 -7.19 -12.88 -22.30
N THR A 180 -6.64 -14.09 -22.41
CA THR A 180 -7.40 -15.35 -22.43
C THR A 180 -6.57 -16.43 -21.76
N GLY A 181 -6.74 -16.56 -20.44
CA GLY A 181 -6.05 -17.57 -19.63
C GLY A 181 -6.31 -17.48 -18.12
N LEU A 182 -7.46 -17.98 -17.69
CA LEU A 182 -7.71 -18.67 -16.40
C LEU A 182 -7.46 -17.87 -15.10
N LEU A 183 -8.46 -17.25 -14.46
CA LEU A 183 -9.46 -17.89 -13.58
C LEU A 183 -8.91 -18.92 -12.55
N GLY A 184 -7.66 -18.79 -12.11
CA GLY A 184 -7.22 -19.33 -10.81
C GLY A 184 -7.39 -18.26 -9.72
N LYS A 185 -7.80 -18.64 -8.50
CA LYS A 185 -7.68 -17.76 -7.31
C LYS A 185 -6.20 -17.37 -7.17
N LYS A 186 -5.80 -16.21 -7.70
CA LYS A 186 -4.45 -15.67 -7.57
C LYS A 186 -4.21 -15.39 -6.09
N LYS A 187 -3.16 -16.00 -5.52
CA LYS A 187 -2.72 -15.73 -4.14
C LYS A 187 -2.57 -14.23 -3.97
N ARG A 188 -3.21 -13.69 -2.93
CA ARG A 188 -3.11 -12.27 -2.54
C ARG A 188 -1.71 -12.07 -2.00
N ASN A 189 -0.81 -11.53 -2.82
CA ASN A 189 0.54 -11.20 -2.38
C ASN A 189 0.47 -9.85 -1.67
N SER A 190 0.66 -9.85 -0.35
CA SER A 190 0.97 -8.64 0.41
C SER A 190 2.25 -8.04 -0.15
N LEU A 191 2.17 -6.78 -0.57
CA LEU A 191 3.30 -6.03 -1.13
C LEU A 191 4.24 -5.64 0.01
N PHE A 192 5.40 -6.30 0.08
CA PHE A 192 6.50 -5.94 0.96
C PHE A 192 7.27 -4.78 0.31
N PHE A 193 7.42 -3.68 1.03
CA PHE A 193 8.32 -2.59 0.65
C PHE A 193 9.76 -3.11 0.79
N GLU A 194 10.37 -3.55 -0.31
CA GLU A 194 11.72 -4.16 -0.27
C GLU A 194 12.86 -3.13 -0.18
N GLU A 195 12.59 -1.83 -0.31
CA GLU A 195 13.64 -0.80 -0.37
C GLU A 195 13.66 0.20 0.78
N ASN A 196 12.64 0.16 1.64
CA ASN A 196 12.78 0.65 3.00
C ASN A 196 12.92 -0.58 3.87
N TYR A 197 14.09 -0.77 4.49
CA TYR A 197 14.29 -1.79 5.51
C TYR A 197 13.34 -1.54 6.71
N ALA A 198 12.06 -1.88 6.57
CA ALA A 198 11.33 -2.41 7.69
C ALA A 198 12.12 -3.66 8.07
N ALA A 199 12.76 -3.62 9.24
CA ALA A 199 13.63 -4.67 9.73
C ALA A 199 12.99 -6.05 9.45
N ARG A 200 13.57 -6.81 8.53
CA ARG A 200 13.09 -8.15 8.22
C ARG A 200 13.40 -9.03 9.42
N TRP A 201 12.44 -9.84 9.82
CA TRP A 201 12.69 -10.88 10.81
C TRP A 201 13.72 -11.86 10.26
N ASP A 202 14.70 -12.22 11.08
CA ASP A 202 15.66 -13.26 10.72
C ASP A 202 14.88 -14.57 10.45
N PRO A 203 14.98 -15.16 9.25
CA PRO A 203 14.23 -16.36 8.89
C PRO A 203 14.58 -17.58 9.75
N ASN A 204 15.71 -17.56 10.46
CA ASN A 204 16.16 -18.65 11.31
C ASN A 204 15.72 -18.48 12.78
N VAL A 205 15.19 -17.31 13.15
CA VAL A 205 14.79 -17.00 14.52
C VAL A 205 13.26 -16.95 14.61
N PRO A 206 12.63 -17.75 15.48
CA PRO A 206 11.21 -17.65 15.71
C PRO A 206 10.80 -16.24 16.14
N ILE A 207 9.78 -15.69 15.49
CA ILE A 207 9.22 -14.38 15.80
C ILE A 207 8.47 -14.49 17.13
N PRO A 208 8.91 -13.80 18.19
CA PRO A 208 8.21 -13.82 19.46
C PRO A 208 6.88 -13.08 19.33
N TYR A 209 5.84 -13.58 19.98
CA TYR A 209 4.55 -12.89 20.05
C TYR A 209 3.91 -13.02 21.44
N THR A 210 3.16 -11.99 21.83
CA THR A 210 2.45 -11.93 23.11
C THR A 210 1.07 -11.28 22.95
N PHE A 211 0.24 -11.39 24.00
CA PHE A 211 -1.11 -10.86 24.04
C PHE A 211 -1.24 -9.79 25.12
N ASP A 212 -1.95 -8.71 24.82
CA ASP A 212 -2.47 -7.79 25.83
C ASP A 212 -3.52 -8.52 26.70
N ALA A 213 -3.68 -8.06 27.93
CA ALA A 213 -4.68 -8.59 28.87
C ALA A 213 -6.12 -8.47 28.33
N ASN A 214 -6.37 -7.57 27.38
CA ASN A 214 -7.67 -7.36 26.76
C ASN A 214 -8.06 -8.39 25.67
N VAL A 215 -7.18 -9.32 25.31
CA VAL A 215 -7.45 -10.36 24.31
C VAL A 215 -8.01 -11.61 24.99
N ALA A 216 -9.25 -11.99 24.67
CA ALA A 216 -9.90 -13.14 25.31
C ALA A 216 -9.27 -14.47 24.86
N LEU A 217 -9.33 -15.50 25.72
CA LEU A 217 -8.69 -16.81 25.47
C LEU A 217 -9.11 -17.47 24.15
N ASN A 218 -10.38 -17.33 23.76
CA ASN A 218 -10.87 -17.82 22.48
C ASN A 218 -10.24 -17.08 21.29
N GLU A 219 -10.02 -15.77 21.42
CA GLU A 219 -9.36 -14.93 20.40
C GLU A 219 -7.87 -15.23 20.32
N GLN A 220 -7.21 -15.46 21.46
CA GLN A 220 -5.84 -15.95 21.49
C GLN A 220 -5.70 -17.28 20.74
N GLY A 221 -6.66 -18.20 20.92
CA GLY A 221 -6.73 -19.45 20.17
C GLY A 221 -6.87 -19.25 18.66
N MET A 222 -7.67 -18.27 18.22
CA MET A 222 -7.79 -17.93 16.79
C MET A 222 -6.47 -17.40 16.21
N VAL A 223 -5.80 -16.49 16.93
CA VAL A 223 -4.49 -15.97 16.52
C VAL A 223 -3.46 -17.10 16.46
N HIS A 224 -3.43 -17.98 17.45
CA HIS A 224 -2.52 -19.13 17.47
C HIS A 224 -2.71 -20.04 16.25
N ASN A 225 -3.96 -20.38 15.92
CA ASN A 225 -4.28 -21.19 14.75
C ASN A 225 -3.86 -20.49 13.44
N ALA A 226 -4.06 -19.19 13.33
CA ALA A 226 -3.63 -18.42 12.17
C ALA A 226 -2.09 -18.44 12.00
N LEU A 227 -1.35 -18.27 13.10
CA LEU A 227 0.13 -18.33 13.09
C LEU A 227 0.65 -19.72 12.72
N GLN A 228 -0.03 -20.79 13.16
CA GLN A 228 0.30 -22.16 12.74
C GLN A 228 0.08 -22.37 11.24
N GLN A 229 -1.01 -21.83 10.68
CA GLN A 229 -1.26 -21.91 9.24
C GLN A 229 -0.22 -21.15 8.42
N ILE A 230 0.25 -20.00 8.90
CA ILE A 230 1.34 -19.27 8.24
C ILE A 230 2.64 -20.08 8.32
N SER A 231 2.93 -20.68 9.48
CA SER A 231 4.13 -21.50 9.68
C SER A 231 4.16 -22.74 8.79
N SER A 232 3.00 -23.33 8.47
CA SER A 232 2.93 -24.54 7.64
C SER A 232 3.21 -24.29 6.16
N VAL A 233 3.05 -23.05 5.69
CA VAL A 233 3.23 -22.68 4.27
C VAL A 233 4.43 -21.75 4.02
N SER A 234 5.15 -21.36 5.07
CA SER A 234 6.29 -20.45 5.00
C SER A 234 7.47 -20.90 5.86
N CYS A 235 8.61 -20.22 5.71
CA CYS A 235 9.77 -20.41 6.60
C CYS A 235 9.60 -19.68 7.94
N LEU A 236 8.57 -18.85 8.12
CA LEU A 236 8.36 -18.12 9.35
C LEU A 236 7.97 -19.08 10.49
N ARG A 237 8.51 -18.82 11.67
CA ARG A 237 8.19 -19.54 12.91
C ARG A 237 7.75 -18.53 13.94
N PHE A 238 6.80 -18.91 14.79
CA PHE A 238 6.26 -18.03 15.84
C PHE A 238 6.38 -18.70 17.19
N GLN A 239 6.77 -17.93 18.21
CA GLN A 239 6.91 -18.41 19.58
C GLN A 239 6.08 -17.55 20.53
N TYR A 240 5.15 -18.18 21.24
CA TYR A 240 4.40 -17.48 22.28
C TYR A 240 5.31 -17.19 23.47
N VAL A 241 5.32 -15.94 23.92
CA VAL A 241 5.98 -15.51 25.15
C VAL A 241 4.94 -14.89 26.10
N PRO A 242 4.75 -15.46 27.30
CA PRO A 242 3.72 -15.00 28.23
C PRO A 242 4.03 -13.62 28.83
N GLN A 243 5.31 -13.25 28.87
CA GLN A 243 5.77 -11.93 29.25
C GLN A 243 6.30 -11.21 28.03
N GLN A 244 6.02 -9.91 27.95
CA GLN A 244 6.45 -9.07 26.86
C GLN A 244 7.98 -8.98 26.82
N PRO A 245 8.64 -9.38 25.71
CA PRO A 245 10.08 -9.36 25.61
C PRO A 245 10.59 -7.95 25.28
N ASN A 246 11.83 -7.65 25.67
CA ASN A 246 12.51 -6.39 25.34
C ASN A 246 13.04 -6.34 23.90
N THR A 247 12.87 -7.41 23.13
CA THR A 247 13.26 -7.49 21.72
C THR A 247 12.07 -7.13 20.82
N ASN A 248 12.32 -6.96 19.52
CA ASN A 248 11.25 -6.89 18.54
C ASN A 248 10.32 -8.11 18.72
N HIS A 249 9.01 -7.88 18.82
CA HIS A 249 8.00 -8.94 18.90
C HIS A 249 6.67 -8.49 18.28
N LEU A 250 5.77 -9.44 18.04
CA LEU A 250 4.37 -9.16 17.72
C LEU A 250 3.56 -8.98 19.00
N TYR A 251 2.84 -7.88 19.11
CA TYR A 251 1.95 -7.59 20.25
C TYR A 251 0.51 -7.54 19.78
N TYR A 252 -0.29 -8.51 20.21
CA TYR A 252 -1.71 -8.57 19.85
C TYR A 252 -2.54 -7.89 20.93
N THR A 253 -3.37 -6.95 20.52
CA THR A 253 -4.30 -6.24 21.41
C THR A 253 -5.63 -6.06 20.70
N LYS A 254 -6.71 -6.05 21.48
CA LYS A 254 -8.07 -5.87 20.98
C LYS A 254 -8.48 -4.41 21.10
N PHE A 255 -9.00 -3.86 20.01
CA PHE A 255 -9.62 -2.54 20.00
C PHE A 255 -11.08 -2.65 19.63
N SER A 256 -11.94 -1.93 20.35
CA SER A 256 -13.34 -1.75 19.99
C SER A 256 -13.44 -0.46 19.18
N THR A 257 -13.73 -0.56 17.89
CA THR A 257 -14.21 0.59 17.11
C THR A 257 -15.68 0.77 17.44
N ALA A 258 -16.10 1.97 17.85
CA ALA A 258 -17.52 2.27 17.99
C ALA A 258 -18.16 2.17 16.60
N GLY A 259 -19.13 1.26 16.47
CA GLY A 259 -19.88 1.03 15.23
C GLY A 259 -20.97 2.07 15.01
#